data_AF-A0A1E1G891-F1
#
_entry.id   AF-A0A1E1G891-F1
#
_cell.length_a   1.000
_cell.length_b   1.000
_cell.length_c   1.000
_cell.angle_alpha   90.00
_cell.angle_beta   90.00
_cell.angle_gamma   90.00
#
_symmetry.space_group_name_H-M   'P 1'
#
loop_
_entity.id
_entity.type
_entity.pdbx_description
1 polymer ?
#
loop_
_entity_poly.entity_id
_entity_poly.type
_entity_poly.pdbx_seq_one_letter_code
_entity_poly.pdbx_strand_id
1 'polypeptide(L)' 'MKYSKQTIIEGLKHSIEITEQEIEGYSKPCDKRVAQGRTAHREFLKKKLKKMKEQLKELEDE' A
#
# COMPACT_ATOMS: atom_id res chain seq x y z
N MET A 1 -9.97 23.93 5.44
CA MET A 1 -10.90 22.86 5.00
C MET A 1 -10.79 21.73 5.99
N LYS A 2 -11.89 21.39 6.68
CA LYS A 2 -11.92 20.29 7.65
C LYS A 2 -12.12 19.02 6.81
N TYR A 3 -11.06 18.24 6.58
CA TYR A 3 -11.23 16.94 5.94
C TYR A 3 -12.13 16.11 6.85
N SER A 4 -13.28 15.70 6.34
CA SER A 4 -14.17 14.79 7.06
C SER A 4 -13.41 13.48 7.31
N LYS A 5 -13.64 12.81 8.44
CA LYS A 5 -13.03 11.50 8.74
C LYS A 5 -13.19 10.53 7.55
N GLN A 6 -14.33 10.60 6.87
CA GLN A 6 -14.63 9.86 5.63
C GLN A 6 -13.62 10.11 4.50
N THR A 7 -13.21 11.36 4.25
CA THR A 7 -12.22 11.69 3.20
C THR A 7 -10.85 11.11 3.52
N ILE A 8 -10.47 11.05 4.79
CA ILE A 8 -9.21 10.43 5.22
C ILE A 8 -9.27 8.91 5.01
N ILE A 9 -10.36 8.27 5.41
CA ILE A 9 -10.59 6.83 5.21
C ILE A 9 -10.59 6.48 3.71
N GLU A 10 -11.27 7.27 2.89
CA GLU A 10 -11.36 7.05 1.44
C GLU A 10 -9.99 7.24 0.75
N GLY A 11 -9.24 8.28 1.13
CA GLY A 11 -7.87 8.49 0.63
C GLY A 11 -6.91 7.38 1.05
N LEU A 12 -7.09 6.83 2.26
CA LEU A 12 -6.29 5.70 2.74
C LEU A 12 -6.65 4.40 1.99
N LYS A 13 -7.94 4.13 1.75
CA LYS A 13 -8.41 3.00 0.92
C LYS A 13 -7.86 3.09 -0.50
N HIS A 14 -7.91 4.27 -1.12
CA HIS A 14 -7.34 4.49 -2.45
C HIS A 14 -5.82 4.26 -2.48
N SER A 15 -5.09 4.72 -1.45
CA SER A 15 -3.65 4.50 -1.34
C SER A 15 -3.27 3.02 -1.19
N ILE A 16 -4.10 2.24 -0.49
CA ILE A 16 -3.94 0.78 -0.35
C ILE A 16 -4.12 0.11 -1.71
N GLU A 17 -5.15 0.48 -2.47
CA GLU A 17 -5.43 -0.08 -3.80
C GLU A 17 -4.27 0.18 -4.77
N ILE A 18 -3.74 1.41 -4.82
CA ILE A 18 -2.55 1.74 -5.63
C ILE A 18 -1.36 0.86 -5.22
N THR A 19 -1.14 0.71 -3.91
CA THR A 19 -0.02 -0.10 -3.39
C THR A 19 -0.19 -1.59 -3.78
N GLU A 20 -1.41 -2.12 -3.78
CA GLU A 20 -1.70 -3.49 -4.23
C GLU A 20 -1.43 -3.67 -5.73
N GLN A 21 -1.83 -2.70 -6.55
CA GLN A 21 -1.52 -2.70 -8.00
C GLN A 21 -0.02 -2.62 -8.27
N GLU A 22 0.72 -1.80 -7.53
CA GLU A 22 2.19 -1.74 -7.63
C GLU A 22 2.83 -3.08 -7.29
N ILE A 23 2.40 -3.73 -6.18
CA ILE A 23 2.89 -5.05 -5.78
C ILE A 23 2.65 -6.09 -6.88
N GLU A 24 1.49 -6.07 -7.53
CA GLU A 24 1.17 -6.95 -8.66
C GLU A 24 2.10 -6.66 -9.86
N GLY A 25 2.32 -5.37 -10.17
CA GLY A 25 3.25 -4.93 -11.20
C GLY A 25 4.69 -5.41 -10.96
N TYR A 26 5.16 -5.37 -9.70
CA TYR A 26 6.46 -5.90 -9.30
C TYR A 26 6.54 -7.43 -9.31
N SER A 27 5.41 -8.13 -9.29
CA SER A 27 5.35 -9.60 -9.40
C SER A 27 5.54 -10.09 -10.83
N LYS A 28 5.47 -9.21 -11.84
CA LYS A 28 5.74 -9.54 -13.23
C LYS A 28 7.21 -9.93 -13.43
N PRO A 29 7.51 -10.84 -14.38
CA PRO A 29 8.87 -11.26 -14.67
C PRO A 29 9.76 -10.05 -14.98
N CYS A 30 11.00 -10.10 -14.50
CA CYS A 30 11.95 -9.01 -14.65
C CYS A 30 13.37 -9.52 -14.88
N ASP A 31 14.22 -8.64 -15.38
CA ASP A 31 15.65 -8.89 -15.52
C ASP A 31 16.29 -9.29 -14.19
N LYS A 32 17.14 -10.32 -14.24
CA LYS A 32 17.82 -10.88 -13.06
C LYS A 32 18.64 -9.84 -12.28
N ARG A 33 19.13 -8.81 -12.97
CA ARG A 33 19.94 -7.72 -12.37
C ARG A 33 19.13 -6.85 -11.41
N VAL A 34 17.84 -6.69 -11.65
CA VAL A 34 16.94 -5.85 -10.83
C VAL A 34 15.99 -6.69 -9.96
N ALA A 35 16.00 -8.02 -10.12
CA ALA A 35 15.13 -8.94 -9.39
C ALA A 35 15.27 -8.84 -7.86
N GLN A 36 16.50 -8.65 -7.36
CA GLN A 36 16.74 -8.44 -5.93
C GLN A 36 16.11 -7.14 -5.41
N GLY A 37 16.31 -6.04 -6.15
CA GLY A 37 15.71 -4.74 -5.83
C GLY A 37 14.19 -4.78 -5.86
N ARG A 38 13.59 -5.42 -6.88
CA ARG A 38 12.14 -5.62 -6.97
C ARG A 38 11.59 -6.47 -5.82
N THR A 39 12.29 -7.54 -5.44
CA THR A 39 11.90 -8.37 -4.30
C THR A 39 11.91 -7.57 -3.00
N ALA A 40 12.99 -6.81 -2.74
CA ALA A 40 13.09 -5.96 -1.57
C ALA A 40 11.99 -4.87 -1.55
N HIS A 41 11.71 -4.26 -2.70
CA HIS A 41 10.65 -3.25 -2.82
C HIS A 41 9.26 -3.86 -2.60
N ARG A 42 8.98 -5.04 -3.16
CA ARG A 42 7.72 -5.76 -2.93
C ARG A 42 7.51 -6.09 -1.45
N GLU A 43 8.54 -6.57 -0.76
CA GLU A 43 8.50 -6.86 0.68
C GLU A 43 8.26 -5.58 1.50
N PHE A 44 8.89 -4.46 1.11
CA PHE A 44 8.65 -3.15 1.72
C PHE A 44 7.20 -2.68 1.53
N LEU A 45 6.66 -2.77 0.31
CA LEU A 45 5.28 -2.39 0.01
C LEU A 45 4.28 -3.24 0.79
N LYS A 46 4.50 -4.55 0.94
CA LYS A 46 3.67 -5.43 1.78
C LYS A 46 3.66 -4.99 3.24
N LYS A 47 4.82 -4.62 3.82
CA LYS A 47 4.91 -4.11 5.19
C LYS A 47 4.16 -2.77 5.34
N LYS A 48 4.29 -1.88 4.35
CA LYS A 48 3.61 -0.58 4.32
C LYS A 48 2.09 -0.76 4.25
N LEU A 49 1.62 -1.66 3.38
CA LEU A 49 0.22 -2.01 3.21
C LEU A 49 -0.39 -2.54 4.52
N LYS A 50 0.32 -3.41 5.25
CA LYS A 50 -0.15 -3.90 6.56
C LYS A 50 -0.38 -2.73 7.54
N LYS A 51 0.58 -1.80 7.63
CA LYS A 51 0.45 -0.62 8.49
C LYS A 51 -0.72 0.28 8.07
N MET A 52 -0.92 0.51 6.77
CA MET A 52 -2.06 1.30 6.29
C MET A 52 -3.40 0.64 6.64
N LYS A 53 -3.49 -0.69 6.53
CA LYS A 53 -4.70 -1.44 6.94
C LYS A 53 -4.95 -1.36 8.45
N GLU A 54 -3.90 -1.36 9.27
CA GLU A 54 -4.02 -1.14 10.72
C GLU A 54 -4.52 0.28 11.02
N GLN A 55 -3.92 1.31 10.41
CA GLN A 55 -4.37 2.71 10.55
C GLN A 55 -5.82 2.91 10.09
N LEU A 56 -6.23 2.24 9.00
CA LEU A 56 -7.61 2.27 8.52
C LEU A 56 -8.58 1.76 9.59
N LYS A 57 -8.23 0.63 10.23
CA LYS A 57 -9.03 0.00 11.26
C LYS A 57 -9.12 0.88 12.51
N GLU A 58 -8.02 1.49 12.93
CA GLU A 58 -8.02 2.44 14.06
C GLU A 58 -8.91 3.66 13.78
N LEU A 59 -8.90 4.17 12.55
CA LEU A 59 -9.75 5.29 12.13
C LEU A 59 -11.23 4.92 11.97
N GLU A 60 -11.54 3.66 11.66
CA GLU A 60 -12.93 3.16 11.57
C GLU A 60 -13.51 2.83 12.96
N ASP A 61 -12.67 2.57 13.97
CA ASP A 61 -13.07 2.27 15.35
C ASP A 61 -13.28 3.54 16.23
N GLU A 62 -12.88 4.73 15.74
CA GLU A 62 -12.93 6.04 16.43
C GLU A 62 -14.00 7.02 15.92
#